data_AF-A0A5E6MBG5-F1
#
_entry.id   AF-A0A5E6MBG5-F1
#
_cell.length_a   1.000
_cell.length_b   1.000
_cell.length_c   1.000
_cell.angle_alpha   90.00
_cell.angle_beta   90.00
_cell.angle_gamma   90.00
#
_symmetry.space_group_name_H-M   'P 1'
#
loop_
_entity.id
_entity.type
_entity.pdbx_description
1 polymer ?
#
loop_
_entity_poly.entity_id
_entity_poly.type
_entity_poly.pdbx_seq_one_letter_code
_entity_poly.pdbx_strand_id
1 'polypeptide(L)'
;MPPDPERLPDPKAELVRLASQAEDRDVREDMVPRPRSGRKMGPGYVGRMIDFVYKDWQPDRAARRSESLRRAIEGLRRLSAP
;
A
#
# COMPACT_ATOMS: atom_id res chain seq x y z
N MET A 1 10.20 -6.43 1.21
CA MET A 1 9.61 -5.07 1.14
C MET A 1 10.68 -4.07 0.79
N PRO A 2 10.38 -3.03 -0.01
CA PRO A 2 11.33 -1.99 -0.36
C PRO A 2 11.91 -1.32 0.90
N PRO A 3 13.21 -1.00 0.93
CA PRO A 3 13.85 -0.38 2.09
C PRO A 3 13.40 1.08 2.29
N ASP A 4 13.10 1.78 1.20
CA ASP A 4 12.66 3.16 1.19
C ASP A 4 11.43 3.31 0.26
N PRO A 5 10.21 3.32 0.83
CA PRO A 5 8.97 3.45 0.05
C PRO A 5 8.78 4.85 -0.54
N GLU A 6 9.40 5.90 0.02
CA GLU A 6 9.20 7.28 -0.42
C GLU A 6 9.93 7.60 -1.72
N ARG A 7 10.92 6.78 -2.07
CA ARG A 7 11.70 6.90 -3.31
C ARG A 7 11.18 6.06 -4.47
N LEU A 8 10.06 5.35 -4.28
CA LEU A 8 9.47 4.56 -5.36
C LEU A 8 8.93 5.47 -6.46
N PRO A 9 9.32 5.27 -7.74
CA PRO A 9 8.87 6.11 -8.83
C PRO A 9 7.38 5.92 -9.14
N ASP A 10 6.87 4.69 -9.01
CA ASP A 10 5.45 4.37 -9.11
C ASP A 10 5.06 3.38 -7.99
N PRO A 11 4.61 3.88 -6.82
CA PRO A 11 4.23 3.04 -5.70
C PRO A 11 3.10 2.06 -6.03
N LYS A 12 2.19 2.41 -6.95
CA LYS A 12 1.07 1.53 -7.33
C LYS A 12 1.58 0.37 -8.17
N ALA A 13 2.47 0.63 -9.13
CA ALA A 13 3.10 -0.41 -9.92
C ALA A 13 3.93 -1.36 -9.04
N GLU A 14 4.65 -0.82 -8.05
CA GLU A 14 5.42 -1.65 -7.11
C GLU A 14 4.51 -2.54 -6.26
N LEU A 15 3.36 -2.03 -5.79
CA LEU A 15 2.37 -2.85 -5.09
C LEU A 15 1.83 -3.99 -5.97
N VAL A 16 1.52 -3.71 -7.24
CA VAL A 16 1.09 -4.74 -8.20
C VAL A 16 2.19 -5.77 -8.44
N ARG A 17 3.46 -5.34 -8.52
CA ARG A 17 4.61 -6.24 -8.66
C ARG A 17 4.81 -7.12 -7.43
N LEU A 18 4.61 -6.58 -6.23
CA LEU A 18 4.66 -7.37 -4.99
C LEU A 18 3.50 -8.36 -4.93
N ALA A 19 2.30 -7.93 -5.30
CA ALA A 19 1.11 -8.78 -5.31
C ALA A 19 1.24 -9.94 -6.31
N SER A 20 1.90 -9.76 -7.46
CA SER A 20 2.11 -10.85 -8.42
C SER A 20 3.00 -11.98 -7.89
N GLN A 21 3.78 -11.71 -6.86
CA GLN A 21 4.66 -12.67 -6.18
C GLN A 21 4.01 -13.28 -4.92
N ALA A 22 2.81 -12.84 -4.53
CA ALA A 22 2.11 -13.37 -3.37
C ALA A 22 1.77 -14.86 -3.58
N GLU A 23 1.84 -15.67 -2.53
CA GLU A 23 1.44 -17.08 -2.56
C GLU A 23 -0.09 -17.25 -2.62
N ASP A 24 -0.81 -16.31 -2.00
CA ASP A 24 -2.27 -16.23 -2.02
C ASP A 24 -2.76 -15.91 -3.44
N ARG A 25 -3.57 -16.82 -3.98
CA ARG A 25 -4.14 -16.70 -5.32
C ARG A 25 -5.12 -15.55 -5.44
N ASP A 26 -5.95 -15.33 -4.43
CA ASP A 26 -7.00 -14.32 -4.49
C ASP A 26 -6.36 -12.93 -4.48
N VAL A 27 -5.26 -12.74 -3.73
CA VAL A 27 -4.45 -11.50 -3.77
C VAL A 27 -3.96 -11.25 -5.20
N ARG A 28 -3.42 -12.27 -5.88
CA ARG A 28 -2.94 -12.14 -7.25
C ARG A 28 -4.08 -11.76 -8.21
N GLU A 29 -5.21 -12.46 -8.13
CA GLU A 29 -6.34 -12.23 -9.05
C GLU A 29 -6.99 -10.86 -8.86
N ASP A 30 -7.02 -10.35 -7.63
CA ASP A 30 -7.60 -9.04 -7.33
C ASP A 30 -6.66 -7.88 -7.67
N MET A 31 -5.36 -8.02 -7.39
CA MET A 31 -4.42 -6.90 -7.47
C MET A 31 -3.69 -6.82 -8.80
N VAL A 32 -3.53 -7.92 -9.54
CA VAL A 32 -2.75 -7.95 -10.78
C VAL A 32 -3.67 -7.75 -12.00
N PRO A 33 -3.34 -6.83 -12.94
CA PRO A 33 -4.14 -6.64 -14.13
C PRO A 33 -4.15 -7.90 -15.00
N ARG A 34 -5.31 -8.20 -15.58
CA ARG A 34 -5.44 -9.30 -16.53
C ARG A 34 -4.58 -9.03 -17.77
N PRO A 35 -3.96 -10.06 -18.38
CA PRO A 35 -3.24 -9.90 -19.63
C PRO A 35 -4.10 -9.20 -20.69
N ARG A 36 -3.47 -8.30 -21.47
CA ARG A 36 -4.12 -7.54 -22.56
C ARG A 36 -5.26 -6.59 -22.16
N SER A 37 -5.47 -6.34 -20.86
CA SER A 37 -6.53 -5.43 -20.40
C SER A 37 -6.22 -3.93 -20.58
N GLY A 38 -4.94 -3.57 -20.81
CA GLY A 38 -4.49 -2.18 -20.82
C GLY A 38 -4.54 -1.48 -19.44
N ARG A 39 -4.98 -2.17 -18.38
CA ARG A 39 -5.09 -1.60 -17.03
C ARG A 39 -3.76 -1.71 -16.29
N LYS A 40 -3.49 -0.73 -15.42
CA LYS A 40 -2.31 -0.71 -14.55
C LYS A 40 -2.45 -1.56 -13.28
N MET A 41 -3.68 -1.90 -12.88
CA MET A 41 -4.01 -2.60 -11.64
C MET A 41 -5.12 -3.63 -11.88
N GLY A 42 -5.18 -4.64 -11.02
CA GLY A 42 -6.23 -5.66 -11.01
C GLY A 42 -7.61 -5.13 -10.61
N PRO A 43 -8.67 -5.89 -10.91
CA PRO A 43 -10.06 -5.46 -10.72
C PRO A 43 -10.44 -5.24 -9.25
N GLY A 44 -9.81 -5.97 -8.32
CA GLY A 44 -10.05 -5.88 -6.89
C GLY A 44 -9.07 -4.97 -6.12
N TYR A 45 -8.15 -4.28 -6.82
CA TYR A 45 -7.08 -3.50 -6.18
C TYR A 45 -7.60 -2.55 -5.10
N VAL A 46 -8.64 -1.76 -5.40
CA VAL A 46 -9.19 -0.80 -4.43
C VAL A 46 -9.80 -1.51 -3.23
N GLY A 47 -10.57 -2.58 -3.45
CA GLY A 47 -11.16 -3.37 -2.36
C GLY A 47 -10.10 -3.96 -1.44
N ARG A 48 -9.05 -4.56 -2.00
CA ARG A 48 -7.90 -5.09 -1.24
C ARG A 48 -7.18 -4.02 -0.42
N MET A 49 -6.96 -2.85 -1.01
CA MET A 49 -6.32 -1.74 -0.29
C MET A 49 -7.18 -1.23 0.86
N ILE A 50 -8.49 -1.13 0.65
CA ILE A 50 -9.45 -0.77 1.71
C ILE A 50 -9.38 -1.80 2.84
N ASP A 51 -9.53 -3.09 2.50
CA ASP A 51 -9.47 -4.18 3.48
C ASP A 51 -8.17 -4.14 4.29
N PHE A 52 -7.03 -4.00 3.63
CA PHE A 52 -5.73 -3.89 4.28
C PHE A 52 -5.66 -2.70 5.24
N VAL A 53 -6.11 -1.51 4.81
CA VAL A 53 -6.09 -0.29 5.64
C VAL A 53 -6.92 -0.46 6.91
N TYR A 54 -8.06 -1.15 6.83
CA TYR A 54 -8.95 -1.34 7.99
C TYR A 54 -8.54 -2.49 8.90
N LYS A 55 -7.98 -3.58 8.37
CA LYS A 55 -7.76 -4.82 9.13
C LYS A 55 -6.32 -4.99 9.58
N ASP A 56 -5.36 -4.61 8.75
CA ASP A 56 -3.97 -5.05 8.89
C ASP A 56 -2.97 -3.90 9.00
N TRP A 57 -3.34 -2.71 8.50
CA TRP A 57 -2.40 -1.58 8.43
C TRP A 57 -2.07 -1.03 9.81
N GLN A 58 -0.77 -1.02 10.11
CA GLN A 58 -0.22 -0.48 11.35
C GLN A 58 0.53 0.83 11.04
N PRO A 59 -0.12 2.01 11.15
CA PRO A 59 0.47 3.29 10.74
C PRO A 59 1.75 3.63 11.53
N ASP A 60 1.80 3.35 12.83
CA ASP A 60 3.00 3.55 13.65
C ASP A 60 4.18 2.69 13.19
N ARG A 61 3.90 1.43 12.80
CA ARG A 61 4.95 0.55 12.25
C ARG A 61 5.43 1.05 10.89
N ALA A 62 4.52 1.51 10.04
CA ALA A 62 4.85 2.04 8.72
C ALA A 62 5.68 3.34 8.79
N ALA A 63 5.37 4.22 9.75
CA ALA A 63 6.09 5.48 9.97
C ALA A 63 7.58 5.31 10.27
N ARG A 64 8.00 4.14 10.79
CA ARG A 64 9.42 3.82 11.00
C ARG A 64 10.26 3.78 9.72
N ARG A 65 9.61 3.71 8.55
CA ARG A 65 10.25 3.66 7.23
C ARG A 65 9.76 4.74 6.28
N SER A 66 8.98 5.72 6.75
CA SER A 66 8.48 6.83 5.94
C SER A 66 8.50 8.10 6.79
N GLU A 67 9.41 8.99 6.46
CA GLU A 67 9.64 10.21 7.23
C GLU A 67 8.46 11.18 7.09
N SER A 68 7.85 11.26 5.91
CA SER A 68 6.67 12.09 5.69
C SER A 68 5.47 11.60 6.50
N LEU A 69 5.23 10.28 6.55
CA LEU A 69 4.16 9.68 7.36
C LEU A 69 4.40 9.92 8.85
N ARG A 70 5.63 9.75 9.33
CA ARG A 70 5.99 10.03 10.72
C ARG A 70 5.64 11.47 11.10
N ARG A 71 6.07 12.44 10.28
CA ARG A 71 5.75 13.86 10.49
C ARG A 71 4.25 14.14 10.46
N ALA A 72 3.51 13.52 9.53
CA ALA A 72 2.07 13.68 9.44
C ALA A 72 1.35 13.19 10.71
N ILE A 73 1.71 12.01 11.20
CA ILE A 73 1.16 11.45 12.45
C ILE A 73 1.49 12.35 13.65
N GLU A 74 2.73 12.85 13.75
CA GLU A 74 3.12 13.79 14.81
C GLU A 74 2.34 15.10 14.75
N GLY A 75 2.12 15.64 13.55
CA GLY A 75 1.29 16.82 13.34
C GLY A 75 -0.15 16.61 13.80
N LEU A 76 -0.77 15.50 13.39
CA LEU A 76 -2.14 15.16 13.80
C LEU A 76 -2.25 14.99 15.32
N ARG A 77 -1.28 14.32 15.96
CA ARG A 77 -1.24 14.14 17.42
C ARG A 77 -1.19 15.47 18.16
N ARG A 78 -0.44 16.46 17.65
CA ARG A 78 -0.39 17.81 18.24
C ARG A 78 -1.72 18.55 18.09
N LEU A 79 -2.42 18.39 16.96
CA LEU A 79 -3.73 18.99 16.73
C LEU A 79 -4.84 18.38 17.59
N SER A 80 -4.69 17.11 17.97
CA SER A 80 -5.62 16.40 18.85
C SER A 80 -5.29 16.51 20.34
N ALA A 81 -4.18 17.18 20.70
CA ALA A 81 -3.83 17.39 22.10
C ALA A 81 -4.79 18.44 22.71
N PRO A 82 -5.29 18.22 23.94
CA PRO A 82 -6.19 19.14 24.62
C PRO A 82 -5.53 20.48 24.96
#